data_AF-A0A8J3RBY8-F1
#
_entry.id   AF-A0A8J3RBY8-F1
#
_cell.length_a   1.000
_cell.length_b   1.000
_cell.length_c   1.000
_cell.angle_alpha   90.00
_cell.angle_beta   90.00
_cell.angle_gamma   90.00
#
_symmetry.space_group_name_H-M   'P 1'
#
loop_
_entity.id
_entity.type
_entity.pdbx_description
1 polymer ?
#
loop_
_entity_poly.entity_id
_entity_poly.type
_entity_poly.pdbx_seq_one_letter_code
_entity_poly.pdbx_strand_id
1 'polypeptide(L)'
;MELLVALLTALGAVAGVVQAVVELIERSERRRRRREGGAGLGGPDAERFESPGVGGGLGTDASNVGYVTPFGAAPPLDPEVLSTSWHSCLAYLFGLVGALIFRRDPRPKVRFHAAQSLLLDVVSLGYLTVGLVAWVLYSAVRYPGPDAEIPPNDAVTWVWVLTSLTGPPVAHLVLALLALMGRHPRIPVLWKVAATISARPVSCSGSTPSDFEAVWHRVELYEGVEFRRAWGGRFVYRVRDGRVCPSRTTIDSGTGILGSGLLRRLSAIVFPKRVHDGIPREDFERAWHMMPVRGSRQLDDVTGRPYVYAILTDPRVSQTETGGRRRHAAPVELVEERPFDPSLFVGVLTAQPGCSWHGHTCARPVVAGVLVRDKGGETWHAVCDRALTALRHA
;
A
#
# COMPACT_ATOMS: atom_id res chain seq x y z
N MET A 1 0.10 50.44 -18.62
CA MET A 1 1.17 49.64 -19.28
C MET A 1 2.08 48.97 -18.26
N GLU A 2 2.69 49.70 -17.32
CA GLU A 2 3.59 49.11 -16.30
C GLU A 2 2.95 47.99 -15.45
N LEU A 3 1.69 48.17 -15.05
CA LEU A 3 0.94 47.14 -14.32
C LEU A 3 0.80 45.83 -15.11
N LEU A 4 0.48 45.95 -16.40
CA LEU A 4 0.33 44.81 -17.32
C LEU A 4 1.67 44.09 -17.47
N VAL A 5 2.78 44.84 -17.58
CA VAL A 5 4.13 44.30 -17.65
C VAL A 5 4.50 43.58 -16.36
N ALA A 6 4.21 44.14 -15.18
CA ALA A 6 4.48 43.50 -13.88
C ALA A 6 3.68 42.19 -13.72
N LEU A 7 2.41 42.20 -14.13
CA LEU A 7 1.53 41.04 -14.09
C LEU A 7 2.01 39.91 -15.02
N LEU A 8 2.37 40.25 -16.26
CA LEU A 8 2.92 39.31 -17.24
C LEU A 8 4.28 38.77 -16.78
N THR A 9 5.09 39.58 -16.10
CA THR A 9 6.37 39.16 -15.53
C THR A 9 6.16 38.18 -14.37
N ALA A 10 5.20 38.44 -13.48
CA ALA A 10 4.86 37.54 -12.38
C ALA A 10 4.29 36.20 -12.89
N LEU A 11 3.37 36.25 -13.87
CA LEU A 11 2.85 35.04 -14.52
C LEU A 11 3.95 34.25 -15.23
N GLY A 12 4.87 34.94 -15.92
CA GLY A 12 6.04 34.34 -16.55
C GLY A 12 6.97 33.67 -15.54
N ALA A 13 7.19 34.28 -14.38
CA ALA A 13 7.99 33.71 -13.30
C ALA A 13 7.35 32.44 -12.72
N VAL A 14 6.03 32.46 -12.47
CA VAL A 14 5.29 31.27 -11.98
C VAL A 14 5.33 30.15 -13.02
N ALA A 15 5.09 30.46 -14.30
CA ALA A 15 5.19 29.48 -15.38
C ALA A 15 6.60 28.90 -15.50
N GLY A 16 7.64 29.72 -15.34
CA GLY A 16 9.04 29.29 -15.33
C GLY A 16 9.36 28.34 -14.16
N VAL A 17 8.86 28.62 -12.97
CA VAL A 17 9.01 27.73 -11.80
C VAL A 17 8.30 26.39 -12.03
N VAL A 18 7.06 26.41 -12.53
CA VAL A 18 6.31 25.19 -12.86
C VAL A 18 7.07 24.37 -13.91
N GLN A 19 7.57 25.00 -14.97
CA GLN A 19 8.34 24.34 -16.02
C GLN A 19 9.63 23.72 -15.48
N ALA A 20 10.36 24.45 -14.62
CA ALA A 20 11.58 23.94 -13.98
C ALA A 20 11.29 22.71 -13.10
N VAL A 21 10.17 22.70 -12.37
CA VAL A 21 9.74 21.54 -11.56
C VAL A 21 9.40 20.35 -12.46
N VAL A 22 8.69 20.57 -13.57
CA VAL A 22 8.37 19.51 -14.54
C VAL A 22 9.65 18.93 -15.15
N GLU A 23 10.59 19.76 -15.59
CA GLU A 23 11.89 19.28 -16.10
C GLU A 23 12.69 18.54 -15.04
N LEU A 24 12.67 18.99 -13.77
CA LEU A 24 13.37 18.30 -12.69
C LEU A 24 12.78 16.90 -12.45
N ILE A 25 11.45 16.78 -12.52
CA ILE A 25 10.74 15.50 -12.45
C ILE A 25 11.17 14.61 -13.62
N GLU A 26 11.10 15.11 -14.84
CA GLU A 26 11.43 14.34 -16.04
C GLU A 26 12.90 13.91 -16.07
N ARG A 27 13.82 14.80 -15.68
CA ARG A 27 15.26 14.51 -15.58
C ARG A 27 15.55 13.46 -14.51
N SER A 28 14.81 13.48 -13.41
CA SER A 28 14.93 12.45 -12.37
C SER A 28 14.48 11.08 -12.89
N GLU A 29 13.43 11.02 -13.71
CA GLU A 29 12.95 9.79 -14.33
C GLU A 29 13.94 9.27 -15.38
N ARG A 30 14.53 10.15 -16.20
CA ARG A 30 15.58 9.75 -17.16
C ARG A 30 16.81 9.16 -16.46
N ARG A 31 17.26 9.75 -15.34
CA ARG A 31 18.37 9.21 -14.54
C ARG A 31 18.03 7.83 -13.96
N ARG A 32 16.78 7.61 -13.57
CA ARG A 32 16.30 6.32 -13.09
C ARG A 32 16.32 5.26 -14.18
N ARG A 33 15.79 5.56 -15.38
CA ARG A 33 15.84 4.65 -16.53
C ARG A 33 17.27 4.25 -16.90
N ARG A 34 18.24 5.17 -16.79
CA ARG A 34 19.66 4.86 -17.03
C ARG A 34 20.25 3.91 -15.98
N ARG A 35 19.87 4.04 -14.71
CA ARG A 35 20.32 3.12 -13.64
C ARG A 35 19.69 1.73 -13.78
N GLU A 36 18.40 1.67 -14.12
CA GLU A 36 17.68 0.41 -14.31
C GLU A 36 18.11 -0.30 -15.61
N GLY A 37 18.43 0.44 -16.67
CA GLY A 37 18.97 -0.13 -17.93
C GLY A 37 20.47 -0.46 -17.90
N GLY A 38 21.26 0.19 -17.05
CA GLY A 38 22.70 -0.03 -16.94
C GLY A 38 23.11 -1.19 -16.03
N ALA A 39 22.23 -1.63 -15.12
CA ALA A 39 22.51 -2.71 -14.18
C ALA A 39 22.35 -4.13 -14.77
N GLY A 40 21.98 -4.25 -16.05
CA GLY A 40 21.73 -5.54 -16.71
C GLY A 40 22.91 -6.16 -17.47
N LEU A 41 24.09 -5.52 -17.53
CA LEU A 41 25.16 -5.92 -18.47
C LEU A 41 26.59 -6.05 -17.88
N GLY A 42 26.78 -6.21 -16.57
CA GLY A 42 28.06 -6.68 -16.00
C GLY A 42 27.77 -7.75 -14.95
N GLY A 43 28.15 -9.01 -15.11
CA GLY A 43 29.53 -9.48 -15.29
C GLY A 43 30.03 -9.95 -13.92
N PRO A 44 30.14 -11.28 -13.65
CA PRO A 44 30.50 -11.81 -12.35
C PRO A 44 32.02 -11.68 -12.18
N ASP A 45 32.46 -11.07 -11.09
CA ASP A 45 33.74 -11.33 -10.39
C ASP A 45 33.96 -10.20 -9.38
N ALA A 46 33.55 -10.43 -8.12
CA ALA A 46 33.96 -9.61 -6.98
C ALA A 46 33.82 -10.41 -5.68
N GLU A 47 34.86 -11.21 -5.46
CA GLU A 47 35.58 -11.41 -4.19
C GLU A 47 34.78 -11.41 -2.88
N ARG A 48 34.64 -12.66 -2.40
CA ARG A 48 34.67 -13.13 -1.01
C ARG A 48 35.48 -12.20 -0.08
N PHE A 49 34.77 -11.46 0.78
CA PHE A 49 35.35 -10.82 1.97
C PHE A 49 34.85 -11.55 3.21
N GLU A 50 35.72 -12.38 3.79
CA GLU A 50 35.53 -12.96 5.13
C GLU A 50 35.81 -11.88 6.18
N SER A 51 34.91 -11.70 7.13
CA SER A 51 35.15 -10.87 8.31
C SER A 51 35.03 -11.74 9.58
N PRO A 52 36.06 -11.78 10.44
CA PRO A 52 36.06 -12.60 11.65
C PRO A 52 35.33 -11.91 12.81
N GLY A 53 34.80 -12.74 13.71
CA GLY A 53 33.92 -12.34 14.81
C GLY A 53 34.61 -11.73 16.04
N VAL A 54 33.82 -10.98 16.80
CA VAL A 54 33.96 -10.53 18.20
C VAL A 54 32.54 -10.07 18.58
N GLY A 55 31.91 -10.27 19.75
CA GLY A 55 32.27 -10.77 21.06
C GLY A 55 31.01 -10.69 21.95
N GLY A 56 31.04 -11.40 23.08
CA GLY A 56 29.88 -11.67 23.93
C GLY A 56 29.25 -10.49 24.68
N GLY A 57 28.03 -10.74 25.16
CA GLY A 57 27.30 -9.87 26.08
C GLY A 57 26.36 -10.69 26.96
N LEU A 58 26.76 -10.89 28.22
CA LEU A 58 25.92 -11.34 29.34
C LEU A 58 24.81 -10.30 29.60
N GLY A 59 23.57 -10.75 29.81
CA GLY A 59 22.45 -9.84 30.08
C GLY A 59 21.15 -10.51 30.51
N THR A 60 21.12 -10.88 31.80
CA THR A 60 19.98 -10.79 32.75
C THR A 60 18.62 -11.41 32.42
N ASP A 61 18.28 -12.40 33.25
CA ASP A 61 16.94 -12.89 33.58
C ASP A 61 15.93 -11.76 33.86
N ALA A 62 14.79 -11.83 33.18
CA ALA A 62 13.55 -11.20 33.62
C ALA A 62 12.38 -12.16 33.35
N SER A 63 11.95 -12.81 34.42
CA SER A 63 10.74 -13.59 34.57
C SER A 63 9.51 -12.79 34.15
N ASN A 64 8.72 -13.29 33.20
CA ASN A 64 7.44 -12.69 32.82
C ASN A 64 6.29 -13.54 33.37
N VAL A 65 5.85 -13.15 34.56
CA VAL A 65 4.65 -13.60 35.26
C VAL A 65 3.43 -13.10 34.51
N GLY A 66 2.50 -14.02 34.20
CA GLY A 66 1.26 -13.70 33.51
C GLY A 66 0.35 -12.81 34.36
N TYR A 67 0.20 -11.56 33.94
CA TYR A 67 -0.86 -10.68 34.42
C TYR A 67 -2.04 -10.71 33.45
N VAL A 68 -3.10 -11.40 33.88
CA VAL A 68 -4.46 -11.16 33.41
C VAL A 68 -4.85 -9.77 33.93
N THR A 69 -4.98 -8.78 33.03
CA THR A 69 -5.55 -7.47 33.39
C THR A 69 -7.04 -7.47 33.12
N PRO A 70 -7.90 -7.39 34.15
CA PRO A 70 -9.29 -7.00 33.97
C PRO A 70 -9.35 -5.46 33.87
N PHE A 71 -10.30 -4.96 33.09
CA PHE A 71 -10.60 -3.55 32.79
C PHE A 71 -9.79 -2.88 31.67
N GLY A 72 -10.35 -2.92 30.45
CA GLY A 72 -10.70 -1.73 29.67
C GLY A 72 -9.61 -0.69 29.34
N ALA A 73 -8.32 -1.03 29.36
CA ALA A 73 -7.29 -0.15 28.81
C ALA A 73 -7.40 -0.14 27.28
N ALA A 74 -7.54 1.05 26.68
CA ALA A 74 -7.42 1.20 25.23
C ALA A 74 -6.10 0.53 24.77
N PRO A 75 -6.11 -0.27 23.69
CA PRO A 75 -4.93 -0.98 23.25
C PRO A 75 -3.77 0.01 23.07
N PRO A 76 -2.54 -0.37 23.44
CA PRO A 76 -1.37 0.48 23.24
C PRO A 76 -1.32 0.92 21.78
N LEU A 77 -1.13 2.22 21.56
CA LEU A 77 -1.08 2.82 20.23
C LEU A 77 -0.03 2.09 19.39
N ASP A 78 -0.47 1.54 18.26
CA ASP A 78 0.40 0.84 17.32
C ASP A 78 1.50 1.80 16.81
N PRO A 79 2.80 1.50 17.03
CA PRO A 79 3.91 2.35 16.64
C PRO A 79 3.98 2.55 15.10
N GLU A 80 3.48 1.61 14.29
CA GLU A 80 3.40 1.79 12.84
C GLU A 80 2.37 2.86 12.45
N VAL A 81 1.23 2.89 13.15
CA VAL A 81 0.17 3.89 12.94
C VAL A 81 0.67 5.26 13.35
N LEU A 82 1.32 5.37 14.52
CA LEU A 82 1.94 6.62 14.99
C LEU A 82 2.99 7.14 14.01
N SER A 83 3.91 6.29 13.54
CA SER A 83 4.96 6.70 12.61
C SER A 83 4.40 7.18 11.27
N THR A 84 3.35 6.54 10.75
CA THR A 84 2.76 6.92 9.46
C THR A 84 1.98 8.23 9.56
N SER A 85 1.30 8.46 10.69
CA SER A 85 0.59 9.71 10.97
C SER A 85 1.54 10.90 11.15
N TRP A 86 2.68 10.69 11.81
CA TRP A 86 3.69 11.73 12.01
C TRP A 86 4.33 12.21 10.70
N HIS A 87 4.78 11.29 9.83
CA HIS A 87 5.34 11.66 8.53
C HIS A 87 4.32 12.39 7.64
N SER A 88 3.04 11.98 7.72
CA SER A 88 1.96 12.66 7.02
C SER A 88 1.74 14.09 7.55
N CYS A 89 1.82 14.28 8.86
CA CYS A 89 1.74 15.61 9.49
C CYS A 89 2.91 16.52 9.07
N LEU A 90 4.15 16.01 9.11
CA LEU A 90 5.33 16.76 8.66
C LEU A 90 5.24 17.15 7.18
N ALA A 91 4.66 16.28 6.33
CA ALA A 91 4.44 16.61 4.93
C ALA A 91 3.53 17.84 4.74
N TYR A 92 2.54 18.05 5.61
CA TYR A 92 1.69 19.25 5.59
C TYR A 92 2.36 20.46 6.26
N LEU A 93 3.08 20.28 7.36
CA LEU A 93 3.72 21.38 8.08
C LEU A 93 4.83 22.07 7.27
N PHE A 94 5.56 21.30 6.46
CA PHE A 94 6.65 21.84 5.64
C PHE A 94 6.22 22.19 4.21
N GLY A 95 4.93 22.14 3.88
CA GLY A 95 4.38 22.46 2.56
C GLY A 95 5.19 21.83 1.43
N LEU A 96 5.68 22.67 0.52
CA LEU A 96 6.37 22.25 -0.71
C LEU A 96 7.65 21.46 -0.38
N VAL A 97 8.40 21.90 0.62
CA VAL A 97 9.65 21.27 1.04
C VAL A 97 9.37 19.88 1.62
N GLY A 98 8.37 19.78 2.49
CA GLY A 98 7.90 18.50 3.03
C GLY A 98 7.45 17.55 1.94
N ALA A 99 6.62 18.04 1.02
CA ALA A 99 6.12 17.27 -0.10
C ALA A 99 7.25 16.71 -0.98
N LEU A 100 8.28 17.51 -1.28
CA LEU A 100 9.43 17.07 -2.08
C LEU A 100 10.26 15.99 -1.37
N ILE A 101 10.45 16.10 -0.05
CA ILE A 101 11.17 15.10 0.76
C ILE A 101 10.36 13.79 0.79
N PHE A 102 9.08 13.88 1.16
CA PHE A 102 8.22 12.72 1.37
C PHE A 102 7.68 12.07 0.08
N ARG A 103 7.85 12.72 -1.08
CA ARG A 103 7.58 12.09 -2.38
C ARG A 103 8.39 10.81 -2.61
N ARG A 104 9.56 10.67 -1.96
CA ARG A 104 10.40 9.47 -2.04
C ARG A 104 10.03 8.38 -1.04
N ASP A 105 9.08 8.62 -0.14
CA ASP A 105 8.70 7.64 0.88
C ASP A 105 8.10 6.38 0.21
N PRO A 106 8.52 5.16 0.60
CA PRO A 106 7.96 3.93 0.04
C PRO A 106 6.47 3.77 0.37
N ARG A 107 6.01 4.31 1.50
CA ARG A 107 4.64 4.14 2.01
C ARG A 107 3.65 4.94 1.16
N PRO A 108 2.63 4.31 0.56
CA PRO A 108 1.69 4.98 -0.34
C PRO A 108 0.86 6.06 0.37
N LYS A 109 0.54 5.87 1.66
CA LYS A 109 -0.17 6.87 2.47
C LYS A 109 0.63 8.16 2.60
N VAL A 110 1.92 8.08 2.91
CA VAL A 110 2.80 9.25 3.06
C VAL A 110 2.92 10.00 1.73
N ARG A 111 3.09 9.28 0.62
CA ARG A 111 3.11 9.86 -0.74
C ARG A 111 1.81 10.58 -1.11
N PHE A 112 0.67 10.01 -0.73
CA PHE A 112 -0.63 10.64 -0.95
C PHE A 112 -0.71 11.99 -0.20
N HIS A 113 -0.32 12.03 1.07
CA HIS A 113 -0.31 13.26 1.86
C HIS A 113 0.70 14.28 1.35
N ALA A 114 1.89 13.85 0.93
CA ALA A 114 2.87 14.70 0.27
C ALA A 114 2.34 15.32 -1.02
N ALA A 115 1.67 14.53 -1.88
CA ALA A 115 1.07 15.04 -3.11
C ALA A 115 -0.07 16.03 -2.82
N GLN A 116 -0.89 15.78 -1.80
CA GLN A 116 -1.95 16.69 -1.39
C GLN A 116 -1.38 18.01 -0.85
N SER A 117 -0.31 17.96 -0.04
CA SER A 117 0.41 19.13 0.46
C SER A 117 0.94 19.99 -0.69
N LEU A 118 1.64 19.37 -1.65
CA LEU A 118 2.13 20.06 -2.85
C LEU A 118 1.01 20.76 -3.62
N LEU A 119 -0.15 20.10 -3.79
CA LEU A 119 -1.26 20.68 -4.54
C LEU A 119 -1.91 21.85 -3.79
N LEU A 120 -1.90 21.83 -2.45
CA LEU A 120 -2.35 22.96 -1.64
C LEU A 120 -1.41 24.14 -1.75
N ASP A 121 -0.09 23.93 -1.80
CA ASP A 121 0.85 25.01 -2.04
C ASP A 121 0.64 25.67 -3.40
N VAL A 122 0.40 24.86 -4.45
CA VAL A 122 0.11 25.36 -5.80
C VAL A 122 -1.19 26.18 -5.80
N VAL A 123 -2.25 25.69 -5.15
CA VAL A 123 -3.52 26.43 -5.01
C VAL A 123 -3.32 27.71 -4.20
N SER A 124 -2.51 27.66 -3.14
CA SER A 124 -2.21 28.81 -2.28
C SER A 124 -1.43 29.89 -3.05
N LEU A 125 -0.45 29.50 -3.86
CA LEU A 125 0.27 30.41 -4.74
C LEU A 125 -0.64 31.05 -5.78
N GLY A 126 -1.54 30.26 -6.38
CA GLY A 126 -2.57 30.76 -7.28
C GLY A 126 -3.50 31.76 -6.60
N TYR A 127 -3.97 31.44 -5.39
CA TYR A 127 -4.82 32.32 -4.58
C TYR A 127 -4.12 33.65 -4.24
N LEU A 128 -2.86 33.60 -3.80
CA LEU A 128 -2.07 34.81 -3.52
C LEU A 128 -1.87 35.66 -4.77
N THR A 129 -1.62 35.02 -5.91
CA THR A 129 -1.44 35.72 -7.19
C THR A 129 -2.74 36.42 -7.58
N VAL A 130 -3.86 35.71 -7.64
CA VAL A 130 -5.18 36.29 -7.96
C VAL A 130 -5.57 37.38 -6.97
N GLY A 131 -5.32 37.16 -5.68
CA GLY A 131 -5.53 38.17 -4.65
C GLY A 131 -4.73 39.43 -4.92
N LEU A 132 -3.43 39.31 -5.23
CA LEU A 132 -2.55 40.46 -5.49
C LEU A 132 -3.05 41.25 -6.69
N VAL A 133 -3.47 40.57 -7.77
CA VAL A 133 -4.08 41.21 -8.94
C VAL A 133 -5.35 41.97 -8.54
N ALA A 134 -6.24 41.34 -7.79
CA ALA A 134 -7.48 41.95 -7.34
C ALA A 134 -7.22 43.18 -6.43
N TRP A 135 -6.23 43.08 -5.53
CA TRP A 135 -5.82 44.19 -4.67
C TRP A 135 -5.27 45.36 -5.47
N VAL A 136 -4.39 45.09 -6.42
CA VAL A 136 -3.85 46.11 -7.33
C VAL A 136 -4.97 46.80 -8.12
N LEU A 137 -5.92 46.03 -8.67
CA LEU A 137 -7.06 46.58 -9.41
C LEU A 137 -7.97 47.42 -8.50
N TYR A 138 -8.24 46.93 -7.29
CA TYR A 138 -8.99 47.67 -6.28
C TYR A 138 -8.31 48.99 -5.93
N SER A 139 -7.00 48.97 -5.65
CA SER A 139 -6.22 50.16 -5.33
C SER A 139 -6.22 51.16 -6.48
N ALA A 140 -6.05 50.71 -7.71
CA ALA A 140 -6.06 51.57 -8.90
C ALA A 140 -7.42 52.25 -9.14
N VAL A 141 -8.53 51.54 -8.85
CA VAL A 141 -9.89 52.09 -8.97
C VAL A 141 -10.22 53.03 -7.80
N ARG A 142 -9.80 52.67 -6.58
CA ARG A 142 -10.17 53.38 -5.35
C ARG A 142 -9.32 54.63 -5.12
N TYR A 143 -8.05 54.59 -5.51
CA TYR A 143 -7.05 55.64 -5.30
C TYR A 143 -6.48 56.08 -6.65
N PRO A 144 -7.25 56.80 -7.48
CA PRO A 144 -6.79 57.23 -8.79
C PRO A 144 -5.76 58.38 -8.66
N GLY A 145 -4.61 58.22 -9.31
CA GLY A 145 -3.56 59.24 -9.41
C GLY A 145 -2.17 58.69 -9.08
N PRO A 146 -1.09 59.23 -9.69
CA PRO A 146 0.27 58.75 -9.46
C PRO A 146 0.76 58.98 -8.03
N ASP A 147 0.23 60.01 -7.36
CA ASP A 147 0.58 60.39 -5.98
C ASP A 147 -0.48 59.98 -4.95
N ALA A 148 -1.41 59.11 -5.34
CA ALA A 148 -2.48 58.68 -4.45
C ALA A 148 -1.91 57.70 -3.39
N GLU A 149 -1.72 58.20 -2.18
CA GLU A 149 -1.31 57.37 -1.04
C GLU A 149 -2.46 56.48 -0.58
N ILE A 150 -2.18 55.19 -0.39
CA ILE A 150 -3.14 54.26 0.22
C ILE A 150 -3.23 54.60 1.71
N PRO A 151 -4.41 54.98 2.24
CA PRO A 151 -4.56 55.30 3.64
C PRO A 151 -4.16 54.08 4.50
N PRO A 152 -3.31 54.26 5.53
CA PRO A 152 -2.87 53.15 6.37
C PRO A 152 -4.01 52.49 7.16
N ASN A 153 -5.20 53.10 7.20
CA ASN A 153 -6.37 52.60 7.90
C ASN A 153 -7.48 52.10 6.95
N ASP A 154 -7.18 51.83 5.68
CA ASP A 154 -8.15 51.22 4.79
C ASP A 154 -8.46 49.78 5.24
N ALA A 155 -9.66 49.59 5.81
CA ALA A 155 -10.13 48.32 6.32
C ALA A 155 -10.16 47.24 5.23
N VAL A 156 -10.45 47.59 3.98
CA VAL A 156 -10.51 46.61 2.87
C VAL A 156 -9.12 46.07 2.58
N THR A 157 -8.12 46.95 2.52
CA THR A 157 -6.71 46.57 2.36
C THR A 157 -6.24 45.68 3.50
N TRP A 158 -6.54 46.02 4.76
CA TRP A 158 -6.16 45.18 5.91
C TRP A 158 -6.84 43.82 5.92
N VAL A 159 -8.14 43.75 5.63
CA VAL A 159 -8.87 42.47 5.53
C VAL A 159 -8.26 41.62 4.43
N TRP A 160 -7.91 42.21 3.28
CA TRP A 160 -7.27 41.50 2.18
C TRP A 160 -5.88 40.96 2.56
N VAL A 161 -5.04 41.78 3.20
CA VAL A 161 -3.70 41.37 3.67
C VAL A 161 -3.82 40.25 4.70
N LEU A 162 -4.70 40.39 5.70
CA LEU A 162 -4.92 39.39 6.73
C LEU A 162 -5.42 38.06 6.15
N THR A 163 -6.43 38.09 5.28
CA THR A 163 -6.97 36.87 4.66
C THR A 163 -5.95 36.20 3.73
N SER A 164 -5.13 36.97 3.03
CA SER A 164 -4.07 36.45 2.17
C SER A 164 -2.92 35.82 2.95
N LEU A 165 -2.49 36.43 4.05
CA LEU A 165 -1.42 35.91 4.90
C LEU A 165 -1.86 34.74 5.77
N THR A 166 -3.09 34.75 6.29
CA THR A 166 -3.56 33.73 7.25
C THR A 166 -4.28 32.56 6.59
N GLY A 167 -4.90 32.76 5.42
CA GLY A 167 -5.68 31.73 4.75
C GLY A 167 -4.89 30.45 4.47
N PRO A 168 -3.77 30.50 3.73
CA PRO A 168 -2.98 29.31 3.42
C PRO A 168 -2.40 28.59 4.63
N PRO A 169 -1.78 29.26 5.63
CA PRO A 169 -1.29 28.60 6.83
C PRO A 169 -2.40 27.94 7.65
N VAL A 170 -3.56 28.59 7.79
CA VAL A 170 -4.72 28.01 8.50
C VAL A 170 -5.23 26.77 7.78
N ALA A 171 -5.31 26.79 6.45
CA ALA A 171 -5.69 25.60 5.67
C ALA A 171 -4.71 24.43 5.89
N HIS A 172 -3.40 24.70 5.88
CA HIS A 172 -2.39 23.68 6.17
C HIS A 172 -2.50 23.12 7.60
N LEU A 173 -2.70 24.00 8.58
CA LEU A 173 -2.86 23.61 9.98
C LEU A 173 -4.10 22.72 10.18
N VAL A 174 -5.25 23.08 9.59
CA VAL A 174 -6.47 22.29 9.67
C VAL A 174 -6.28 20.90 9.06
N LEU A 175 -5.61 20.81 7.91
CA LEU A 175 -5.35 19.53 7.25
C LEU A 175 -4.35 18.67 8.02
N ALA A 176 -3.31 19.28 8.60
CA ALA A 176 -2.37 18.60 9.49
C ALA A 176 -3.08 18.03 10.73
N LEU A 177 -3.96 18.81 11.37
CA LEU A 177 -4.77 18.38 12.51
C LEU A 177 -5.72 17.23 12.12
N LEU A 178 -6.38 17.31 10.97
CA LEU A 178 -7.24 16.22 10.47
C LEU A 178 -6.43 14.94 10.23
N ALA A 179 -5.24 15.04 9.65
CA ALA A 179 -4.34 13.91 9.43
C ALA A 179 -3.89 13.28 10.76
N LEU A 180 -3.55 14.09 11.77
CA LEU A 180 -3.22 13.63 13.12
C LEU A 180 -4.38 12.88 13.79
N MET A 181 -5.63 13.31 13.55
CA MET A 181 -6.82 12.62 14.04
C MET A 181 -7.19 11.36 13.23
N GLY A 182 -6.38 10.95 12.25
CA GLY A 182 -6.68 9.84 11.35
C GLY A 182 -7.87 10.10 10.42
N ARG A 183 -8.29 11.36 10.28
CA ARG A 183 -9.35 11.77 9.35
C ARG A 183 -8.71 12.19 8.04
N HIS A 184 -9.25 11.68 6.94
CA HIS A 184 -8.79 12.05 5.60
C HIS A 184 -9.73 13.11 5.02
N PRO A 185 -9.36 14.41 5.02
CA PRO A 185 -10.15 15.45 4.40
C PRO A 185 -10.32 15.16 2.91
N ARG A 186 -11.53 14.79 2.51
CA ARG A 186 -11.88 14.57 1.10
C ARG A 186 -12.29 15.90 0.49
N ILE A 187 -11.32 16.71 0.11
CA ILE A 187 -11.58 17.82 -0.81
C ILE A 187 -11.71 17.17 -2.21
N PRO A 188 -12.92 17.10 -2.81
CA PRO A 188 -13.21 16.12 -3.87
C PRO A 188 -12.28 16.20 -5.08
N VAL A 189 -11.86 17.41 -5.46
CA VAL A 189 -10.99 17.65 -6.63
C VAL A 189 -9.53 17.32 -6.29
N LEU A 190 -9.02 17.89 -5.20
CA LEU A 190 -7.67 17.65 -4.67
C LEU A 190 -7.40 16.16 -4.43
N TRP A 191 -8.37 15.45 -3.87
CA TRP A 191 -8.25 14.02 -3.56
C TRP A 191 -8.08 13.18 -4.82
N LYS A 192 -8.86 13.44 -5.89
CA LYS A 192 -8.74 12.70 -7.16
C LYS A 192 -7.36 12.91 -7.78
N VAL A 193 -6.91 14.16 -7.86
CA VAL A 193 -5.59 14.48 -8.45
C VAL A 193 -4.46 13.86 -7.63
N ALA A 194 -4.50 13.99 -6.29
CA ALA A 194 -3.52 13.36 -5.42
C ALA A 194 -3.53 11.83 -5.55
N ALA A 195 -4.70 11.20 -5.64
CA ALA A 195 -4.83 9.76 -5.87
C ALA A 195 -4.20 9.35 -7.20
N THR A 196 -4.47 10.08 -8.29
CA THR A 196 -3.86 9.82 -9.61
C THR A 196 -2.34 9.98 -9.59
N ILE A 197 -1.80 11.03 -8.95
CA ILE A 197 -0.35 11.27 -8.88
C ILE A 197 0.36 10.26 -7.96
N SER A 198 -0.30 9.87 -6.86
CA SER A 198 0.27 8.94 -5.87
C SER A 198 0.10 7.48 -6.25
N ALA A 199 -0.87 7.16 -7.12
CA ALA A 199 -0.96 5.93 -7.89
C ALA A 199 0.20 5.91 -8.89
N ARG A 200 1.42 5.78 -8.37
CA ARG A 200 2.57 5.38 -9.17
C ARG A 200 2.12 4.11 -9.89
N PRO A 201 2.22 4.02 -11.22
CA PRO A 201 2.21 2.71 -11.84
C PRO A 201 3.34 1.98 -11.12
N VAL A 202 2.98 0.94 -10.36
CA VAL A 202 3.98 -0.04 -9.97
C VAL A 202 4.51 -0.48 -11.32
N SER A 203 5.69 -0.01 -11.66
CA SER A 203 6.42 -0.55 -12.78
C SER A 203 6.61 -1.99 -12.36
N CYS A 204 5.70 -2.86 -12.81
CA CYS A 204 5.79 -4.31 -12.70
C CYS A 204 7.02 -4.67 -13.53
N SER A 205 8.20 -4.40 -12.96
CA SER A 205 9.48 -4.77 -13.51
C SER A 205 9.54 -6.28 -13.36
N GLY A 206 9.02 -6.98 -14.38
CA GLY A 206 9.25 -8.41 -14.54
C GLY A 206 8.03 -9.31 -14.70
N SER A 207 6.78 -8.84 -14.59
CA SER A 207 5.66 -9.70 -15.00
C SER A 207 5.52 -9.64 -16.51
N THR A 208 6.29 -10.46 -17.21
CA THR A 208 6.08 -10.68 -18.64
C THR A 208 4.61 -11.05 -18.90
N PRO A 209 4.01 -10.68 -20.04
CA PRO A 209 2.64 -11.09 -20.38
C PRO A 209 2.35 -12.58 -20.14
N SER A 210 3.37 -13.44 -20.24
CA SER A 210 3.32 -14.87 -19.90
C SER A 210 2.97 -15.20 -18.45
N ASP A 211 3.18 -14.29 -17.49
CA ASP A 211 2.91 -14.55 -16.07
C ASP A 211 1.40 -14.50 -15.78
N PHE A 212 0.67 -13.59 -16.44
CA PHE A 212 -0.78 -13.55 -16.32
C PHE A 212 -1.43 -14.73 -17.05
N GLU A 213 -0.93 -15.12 -18.22
CA GLU A 213 -1.41 -16.34 -18.92
C GLU A 213 -1.33 -17.58 -18.01
N ALA A 214 -0.24 -17.73 -17.25
CA ALA A 214 -0.10 -18.83 -16.29
C ALA A 214 -1.15 -18.77 -15.16
N VAL A 215 -1.46 -17.56 -14.66
CA VAL A 215 -2.52 -17.37 -13.66
C VAL A 215 -3.88 -17.68 -14.26
N TRP A 216 -4.15 -17.18 -15.46
CA TRP A 216 -5.41 -17.39 -16.16
C TRP A 216 -5.65 -18.87 -16.47
N HIS A 217 -4.63 -19.59 -16.93
CA HIS A 217 -4.69 -21.04 -17.11
C HIS A 217 -5.02 -21.77 -15.80
N ARG A 218 -4.51 -21.30 -14.64
CA ARG A 218 -4.90 -21.87 -13.33
C ARG A 218 -6.35 -21.53 -12.97
N VAL A 219 -6.85 -20.34 -13.33
CA VAL A 219 -8.28 -20.02 -13.17
C VAL A 219 -9.13 -20.99 -14.01
N GLU A 220 -8.74 -21.28 -15.25
CA GLU A 220 -9.45 -22.28 -16.07
C GLU A 220 -9.37 -23.69 -15.46
N LEU A 221 -8.19 -24.08 -14.97
CA LEU A 221 -7.95 -25.40 -14.35
C LEU A 221 -8.79 -25.64 -13.09
N TYR A 222 -9.03 -24.60 -12.28
CA TYR A 222 -9.80 -24.69 -11.05
C TYR A 222 -11.30 -24.35 -11.22
N GLU A 223 -11.80 -24.37 -12.46
CA GLU A 223 -13.23 -24.37 -12.73
C GLU A 223 -13.95 -25.49 -11.95
N GLY A 224 -15.14 -25.18 -11.40
CA GLY A 224 -15.95 -26.14 -10.65
C GLY A 224 -15.42 -26.46 -9.25
N VAL A 225 -14.28 -25.90 -8.86
CA VAL A 225 -13.74 -26.05 -7.50
C VAL A 225 -14.31 -24.98 -6.57
N GLU A 226 -14.53 -25.34 -5.31
CA GLU A 226 -15.09 -24.42 -4.31
C GLU A 226 -14.05 -23.38 -3.83
N PHE A 227 -14.47 -22.11 -3.80
CA PHE A 227 -13.72 -20.96 -3.30
C PHE A 227 -14.51 -20.27 -2.19
N ARG A 228 -13.80 -19.57 -1.30
CA ARG A 228 -14.39 -18.84 -0.17
C ARG A 228 -14.12 -17.35 -0.30
N ARG A 229 -15.17 -16.53 -0.17
CA ARG A 229 -15.02 -15.06 -0.14
C ARG A 229 -14.45 -14.62 1.21
N ALA A 230 -13.73 -13.50 1.21
CA ALA A 230 -13.16 -12.90 2.43
C ALA A 230 -14.20 -12.66 3.55
N TRP A 231 -15.43 -12.32 3.19
CA TRP A 231 -16.54 -12.05 4.14
C TRP A 231 -17.42 -13.27 4.43
N GLY A 232 -16.99 -14.47 4.00
CA GLY A 232 -17.79 -15.69 4.13
C GLY A 232 -18.70 -15.97 2.92
N GLY A 233 -19.19 -17.21 2.87
CA GLY A 233 -19.90 -17.77 1.73
C GLY A 233 -18.95 -18.43 0.74
N ARG A 234 -19.38 -19.61 0.28
CA ARG A 234 -18.67 -20.44 -0.67
C ARG A 234 -19.30 -20.29 -2.05
N PHE A 235 -18.50 -20.42 -3.09
CA PHE A 235 -18.95 -20.39 -4.47
C PHE A 235 -18.09 -21.31 -5.33
N VAL A 236 -18.69 -21.81 -6.38
CA VAL A 236 -18.00 -22.43 -7.52
C VAL A 236 -18.11 -21.46 -8.69
N TYR A 237 -17.26 -21.58 -9.70
CA TYR A 237 -17.43 -20.81 -10.94
C TYR A 237 -17.26 -21.70 -12.15
N ARG A 238 -17.70 -21.19 -13.30
CA ARG A 238 -17.42 -21.73 -14.62
C ARG A 238 -16.73 -20.70 -15.49
N VAL A 239 -15.83 -21.12 -16.37
CA VAL A 239 -15.23 -20.24 -17.37
C VAL A 239 -15.93 -20.46 -18.71
N ARG A 240 -16.47 -19.39 -19.30
CA ARG A 240 -17.14 -19.43 -20.61
C ARG A 240 -16.77 -18.19 -21.41
N ASP A 241 -16.32 -18.38 -22.65
CA ASP A 241 -15.99 -17.29 -23.58
C ASP A 241 -15.04 -16.24 -22.98
N GLY A 242 -14.01 -16.70 -22.24
CA GLY A 242 -13.07 -15.82 -21.55
C GLY A 242 -13.67 -15.06 -20.36
N ARG A 243 -14.79 -15.52 -19.80
CA ARG A 243 -15.44 -14.91 -18.65
C ARG A 243 -15.62 -15.91 -17.52
N VAL A 244 -15.41 -15.45 -16.29
CA VAL A 244 -15.66 -16.23 -15.08
C VAL A 244 -17.09 -15.98 -14.59
N CYS A 245 -17.91 -17.01 -14.61
CA CYS A 245 -19.31 -17.00 -14.19
C CYS A 245 -19.42 -17.67 -12.81
N PRO A 246 -19.33 -16.92 -11.69
CA PRO A 246 -19.51 -17.49 -10.37
C PRO A 246 -20.95 -17.98 -10.19
N SER A 247 -21.10 -19.18 -9.64
CA SER A 247 -22.40 -19.70 -9.21
C SER A 247 -22.98 -18.80 -8.12
N ARG A 248 -24.31 -18.75 -8.04
CA ARG A 248 -24.97 -18.14 -6.88
C ARG A 248 -24.42 -18.81 -5.62
N THR A 249 -23.91 -17.98 -4.71
CA THR A 249 -23.40 -18.44 -3.42
C THR A 249 -24.52 -19.14 -2.68
N THR A 250 -24.35 -20.43 -2.39
CA THR A 250 -25.12 -21.10 -1.35
C THR A 250 -24.63 -20.50 -0.05
N ILE A 251 -25.41 -19.56 0.50
CA ILE A 251 -25.20 -19.15 1.89
C ILE A 251 -25.63 -20.37 2.69
N ASP A 252 -24.64 -21.08 3.24
CA ASP A 252 -24.86 -22.20 4.13
C ASP A 252 -25.48 -21.63 5.42
N SER A 253 -26.80 -21.41 5.37
CA SER A 253 -27.59 -20.94 6.49
C SER A 253 -27.75 -22.13 7.44
N GLY A 254 -26.71 -22.41 8.21
CA GLY A 254 -26.72 -23.38 9.32
C GLY A 254 -27.68 -23.01 10.46
N THR A 255 -28.65 -22.12 10.23
CA THR A 255 -29.70 -21.71 11.16
C THR A 255 -31.02 -22.31 10.71
N GLY A 256 -31.27 -23.55 11.13
CA GLY A 256 -32.51 -24.31 10.87
C GLY A 256 -33.77 -23.79 11.58
N ILE A 257 -33.83 -22.52 12.01
CA ILE A 257 -34.97 -22.01 12.80
C ILE A 257 -35.21 -20.54 12.44
N LEU A 258 -35.91 -20.26 11.34
CA LEU A 258 -36.80 -19.10 11.09
C LEU A 258 -36.98 -18.82 9.57
N GLY A 259 -38.19 -19.10 9.07
CA GLY A 259 -38.85 -18.38 7.95
C GLY A 259 -38.11 -18.21 6.61
N SER A 260 -38.15 -19.24 5.77
CA SER A 260 -37.54 -19.30 4.42
C SER A 260 -38.07 -18.31 3.36
N GLY A 261 -39.12 -17.54 3.65
CA GLY A 261 -39.75 -16.61 2.70
C GLY A 261 -39.08 -15.23 2.58
N LEU A 262 -38.61 -14.66 3.70
CA LEU A 262 -38.16 -13.26 3.73
C LEU A 262 -36.70 -13.10 3.26
N LEU A 263 -35.83 -14.05 3.57
CA LEU A 263 -34.41 -14.02 3.18
C LEU A 263 -34.20 -14.27 1.68
N ARG A 264 -35.13 -14.96 0.99
CA ARG A 264 -35.10 -15.11 -0.48
C ARG A 264 -35.35 -13.80 -1.22
N ARG A 265 -36.12 -12.87 -0.65
CA ARG A 265 -36.34 -11.54 -1.24
C ARG A 265 -35.20 -10.57 -0.92
N LEU A 266 -34.54 -10.70 0.23
CA LEU A 266 -33.40 -9.85 0.59
C LEU A 266 -32.11 -10.23 -0.14
N SER A 267 -31.90 -11.51 -0.48
CA SER A 267 -30.73 -11.91 -1.28
C SER A 267 -30.76 -11.33 -2.70
N ALA A 268 -31.93 -11.07 -3.28
CA ALA A 268 -32.06 -10.41 -4.58
C ALA A 268 -31.67 -8.91 -4.55
N ILE A 269 -31.60 -8.28 -3.38
CA ILE A 269 -31.38 -6.84 -3.22
C ILE A 269 -29.88 -6.49 -3.10
N VAL A 270 -29.01 -7.45 -2.79
CA VAL A 270 -27.58 -7.18 -2.53
C VAL A 270 -26.64 -7.62 -3.67
N PHE A 271 -27.14 -8.38 -4.65
CA PHE A 271 -26.35 -8.74 -5.83
C PHE A 271 -26.73 -7.85 -7.01
N PRO A 272 -25.83 -6.96 -7.47
CA PRO A 272 -26.12 -6.16 -8.65
C PRO A 272 -26.34 -7.09 -9.84
N LYS A 273 -27.38 -6.81 -10.64
CA LYS A 273 -27.81 -7.52 -11.85
C LYS A 273 -26.67 -7.82 -12.86
N ARG A 274 -25.52 -7.17 -12.72
CA ARG A 274 -24.34 -7.23 -13.63
C ARG A 274 -23.48 -8.49 -13.51
N VAL A 275 -23.67 -9.36 -12.51
CA VAL A 275 -22.84 -10.58 -12.37
C VAL A 275 -23.38 -11.73 -13.26
N HIS A 276 -24.55 -11.57 -13.88
CA HIS A 276 -25.11 -12.59 -14.77
C HIS A 276 -24.34 -12.77 -16.08
N ASP A 277 -23.64 -11.74 -16.54
CA ASP A 277 -22.93 -11.76 -17.83
C ASP A 277 -21.50 -12.33 -17.71
N GLY A 278 -21.11 -12.81 -16.53
CA GLY A 278 -19.75 -13.23 -16.22
C GLY A 278 -18.79 -12.06 -15.97
N ILE A 279 -17.69 -12.36 -15.30
CA ILE A 279 -16.61 -11.41 -15.03
C ILE A 279 -15.59 -11.55 -16.17
N PRO A 280 -15.31 -10.48 -16.94
CA PRO A 280 -14.41 -10.56 -18.09
C PRO A 280 -12.97 -10.86 -17.68
N ARG A 281 -12.21 -11.54 -18.55
CA ARG A 281 -10.78 -11.83 -18.37
C ARG A 281 -9.96 -10.57 -18.11
N GLU A 282 -10.28 -9.47 -18.78
CA GLU A 282 -9.61 -8.19 -18.65
C GLU A 282 -9.72 -7.62 -17.23
N ASP A 283 -10.81 -7.94 -16.51
CA ASP A 283 -10.99 -7.55 -15.10
C ASP A 283 -10.08 -8.37 -14.18
N PHE A 284 -9.78 -9.63 -14.51
CA PHE A 284 -8.77 -10.43 -13.81
C PHE A 284 -7.36 -9.94 -14.09
N GLU A 285 -7.05 -9.58 -15.33
CA GLU A 285 -5.76 -9.02 -15.72
C GLU A 285 -5.49 -7.70 -15.00
N ARG A 286 -6.47 -6.79 -15.02
CA ARG A 286 -6.41 -5.53 -14.27
C ARG A 286 -6.22 -5.77 -12.78
N ALA A 287 -6.96 -6.73 -12.20
CA ALA A 287 -6.81 -7.08 -10.79
C ALA A 287 -5.46 -7.71 -10.47
N TRP A 288 -4.91 -8.54 -11.36
CA TRP A 288 -3.60 -9.16 -11.24
C TRP A 288 -2.50 -8.10 -11.16
N HIS A 289 -2.55 -7.08 -12.02
CA HIS A 289 -1.59 -5.95 -11.98
C HIS A 289 -1.67 -5.10 -10.70
N MET A 290 -2.78 -5.17 -9.96
CA MET A 290 -2.94 -4.50 -8.67
C MET A 290 -2.42 -5.35 -7.49
N MET A 291 -2.07 -6.62 -7.69
CA MET A 291 -1.59 -7.49 -6.61
C MET A 291 -0.19 -7.10 -6.10
N PRO A 292 0.09 -7.29 -4.80
CA PRO A 292 -0.80 -7.85 -3.78
C PRO A 292 -1.81 -6.83 -3.23
N VAL A 293 -3.08 -7.23 -3.12
CA VAL A 293 -4.13 -6.44 -2.47
C VAL A 293 -4.54 -7.05 -1.12
N ARG A 294 -4.86 -6.20 -0.14
CA ARG A 294 -5.27 -6.58 1.23
C ARG A 294 -6.76 -6.94 1.35
N GLY A 295 -7.55 -6.61 0.32
CA GLY A 295 -8.98 -6.85 0.33
C GLY A 295 -9.67 -6.42 -0.95
N SER A 296 -10.86 -6.96 -1.20
CA SER A 296 -11.66 -6.68 -2.40
C SER A 296 -12.06 -5.21 -2.58
N ARG A 297 -12.01 -4.39 -1.53
CA ARG A 297 -12.26 -2.93 -1.61
C ARG A 297 -11.16 -2.16 -2.34
N GLN A 298 -10.01 -2.77 -2.62
CA GLN A 298 -8.95 -2.13 -3.40
C GLN A 298 -9.10 -2.34 -4.91
N LEU A 299 -10.09 -3.13 -5.34
CA LEU A 299 -10.35 -3.46 -6.74
C LEU A 299 -11.49 -2.62 -7.33
N ASP A 300 -11.58 -1.33 -7.03
CA ASP A 300 -12.78 -0.51 -7.26
C ASP A 300 -13.31 -0.51 -8.71
N ASP A 301 -12.42 -0.66 -9.70
CA ASP A 301 -12.73 -0.65 -11.13
C ASP A 301 -12.86 -2.06 -11.76
N VAL A 302 -13.08 -3.09 -10.94
CA VAL A 302 -13.16 -4.50 -11.37
C VAL A 302 -14.58 -5.02 -11.14
N THR A 303 -15.19 -5.64 -12.15
CA THR A 303 -16.51 -6.27 -11.99
C THR A 303 -16.40 -7.50 -11.10
N GLY A 304 -17.34 -7.69 -10.17
CA GLY A 304 -17.32 -8.86 -9.30
C GLY A 304 -16.13 -8.91 -8.33
N ARG A 305 -15.62 -7.75 -7.89
CA ARG A 305 -14.48 -7.59 -6.93
C ARG A 305 -14.33 -8.68 -5.87
N PRO A 306 -15.38 -9.09 -5.13
CA PRO A 306 -15.22 -10.11 -4.10
C PRO A 306 -14.83 -11.49 -4.65
N TYR A 307 -15.29 -11.84 -5.86
CA TYR A 307 -14.97 -13.09 -6.54
C TYR A 307 -13.58 -13.04 -7.15
N VAL A 308 -13.25 -11.97 -7.87
CA VAL A 308 -11.90 -11.77 -8.45
C VAL A 308 -10.85 -11.81 -7.35
N TYR A 309 -11.07 -11.08 -6.25
CA TYR A 309 -10.20 -11.13 -5.09
C TYR A 309 -10.04 -12.54 -4.55
N ALA A 310 -11.15 -13.25 -4.31
CA ALA A 310 -11.12 -14.59 -3.73
C ALA A 310 -10.38 -15.59 -4.63
N ILE A 311 -10.54 -15.50 -5.95
CA ILE A 311 -9.87 -16.38 -6.91
C ILE A 311 -8.38 -16.05 -6.98
N LEU A 312 -8.02 -14.77 -7.21
CA LEU A 312 -6.63 -14.37 -7.38
C LEU A 312 -5.79 -14.39 -6.09
N THR A 313 -6.41 -14.43 -4.91
CA THR A 313 -5.68 -14.61 -3.63
C THR A 313 -5.69 -16.05 -3.12
N ASP A 314 -6.42 -16.95 -3.78
CA ASP A 314 -6.39 -18.37 -3.43
C ASP A 314 -4.98 -18.92 -3.70
N PRO A 315 -4.35 -19.65 -2.76
CA PRO A 315 -3.02 -20.21 -2.95
C PRO A 315 -2.90 -21.09 -4.19
N ARG A 316 -3.98 -21.77 -4.60
CA ARG A 316 -3.98 -22.63 -5.79
C ARG A 316 -3.79 -21.84 -7.09
N VAL A 317 -4.30 -20.61 -7.15
CA VAL A 317 -4.24 -19.74 -8.33
C VAL A 317 -3.07 -18.77 -8.25
N SER A 318 -2.85 -18.18 -7.07
CA SER A 318 -1.87 -17.13 -6.80
C SER A 318 -0.43 -17.63 -6.72
N GLN A 319 -0.22 -18.94 -6.53
CA GLN A 319 1.09 -19.55 -6.69
C GLN A 319 1.47 -19.45 -8.16
N THR A 320 2.17 -18.37 -8.50
CA THR A 320 3.07 -18.35 -9.65
C THR A 320 3.95 -19.57 -9.48
N GLU A 321 3.97 -20.46 -10.48
CA GLU A 321 4.86 -21.63 -10.49
C GLU A 321 6.33 -21.26 -10.31
N THR A 322 6.67 -19.97 -10.26
CA THR A 322 7.91 -19.41 -9.72
C THR A 322 8.20 -19.77 -8.24
N GLY A 323 7.26 -20.38 -7.50
CA GLY A 323 7.52 -21.07 -6.22
C GLY A 323 7.37 -22.60 -6.26
N GLY A 324 6.87 -23.15 -7.38
CA GLY A 324 6.67 -24.58 -7.65
C GLY A 324 7.70 -25.21 -8.60
N ARG A 325 8.50 -24.41 -9.33
CA ARG A 325 9.94 -24.56 -9.24
C ARG A 325 10.23 -24.28 -7.76
N ARG A 326 10.45 -25.31 -6.94
CA ARG A 326 11.83 -25.79 -6.83
C ARG A 326 12.74 -24.86 -7.62
N ARG A 327 13.05 -23.67 -7.05
CA ARG A 327 14.47 -23.37 -6.95
C ARG A 327 15.06 -24.73 -6.57
N HIS A 328 16.08 -25.18 -7.26
CA HIS A 328 17.03 -25.99 -6.53
C HIS A 328 17.52 -25.09 -5.36
N ALA A 329 16.70 -24.89 -4.32
CA ALA A 329 17.09 -25.17 -2.97
C ALA A 329 17.88 -26.45 -3.15
N ALA A 330 19.17 -26.36 -2.88
CA ALA A 330 19.94 -27.59 -2.77
C ALA A 330 19.06 -28.58 -1.98
N PRO A 331 18.95 -29.84 -2.44
CA PRO A 331 18.12 -30.83 -1.76
C PRO A 331 18.30 -30.62 -0.27
N VAL A 332 17.20 -30.26 0.41
CA VAL A 332 17.27 -29.95 1.83
C VAL A 332 17.52 -31.29 2.48
N GLU A 333 18.78 -31.51 2.83
CA GLU A 333 19.25 -32.78 3.34
C GLU A 333 18.90 -32.82 4.83
N LEU A 334 18.13 -33.84 5.22
CA LEU A 334 17.93 -34.14 6.62
C LEU A 334 19.26 -34.69 7.18
N VAL A 335 19.99 -33.84 7.90
CA VAL A 335 21.30 -34.20 8.48
C VAL A 335 21.12 -35.00 9.75
N GLU A 336 20.21 -34.57 10.63
CA GLU A 336 19.98 -35.19 11.91
C GLU A 336 18.52 -35.06 12.37
N GLU A 337 18.00 -36.10 13.00
CA GLU A 337 16.70 -36.12 13.65
C GLU A 337 16.88 -36.45 15.14
N ARG A 338 16.26 -35.67 16.02
CA ARG A 338 16.23 -35.90 17.47
C ARG A 338 14.82 -35.72 18.04
N PRO A 339 14.51 -36.36 19.18
CA PRO A 339 13.36 -35.96 19.98
C PRO A 339 13.39 -34.44 20.20
N PHE A 340 12.22 -33.80 20.18
CA PHE A 340 12.15 -32.35 20.33
C PHE A 340 12.74 -31.92 21.67
N ASP A 341 13.84 -31.17 21.61
CA ASP A 341 14.50 -30.54 22.74
C ASP A 341 14.53 -29.02 22.52
N PRO A 342 13.76 -28.22 23.28
CA PRO A 342 13.69 -26.78 23.11
C PRO A 342 15.04 -26.08 23.33
N SER A 343 15.99 -26.71 24.03
CA SER A 343 17.33 -26.14 24.25
C SER A 343 18.17 -26.04 22.97
N LEU A 344 17.83 -26.79 21.92
CA LEU A 344 18.51 -26.74 20.62
C LEU A 344 18.07 -25.54 19.75
N PHE A 345 17.08 -24.76 20.19
CA PHE A 345 16.42 -23.70 19.41
C PHE A 345 16.72 -22.28 19.92
N VAL A 346 17.97 -22.02 20.33
CA VAL A 346 18.39 -20.74 20.92
C VAL A 346 18.45 -19.63 19.85
N GLY A 347 17.40 -18.81 19.78
CA GLY A 347 17.30 -17.67 18.87
C GLY A 347 15.91 -17.01 18.91
N VAL A 348 15.85 -15.70 18.68
CA VAL A 348 14.66 -14.83 18.88
C VAL A 348 13.44 -15.22 18.01
N LEU A 349 13.59 -16.12 17.05
CA LEU A 349 12.52 -16.53 16.12
C LEU A 349 12.12 -18.00 16.18
N THR A 350 12.78 -18.84 16.99
CA THR A 350 12.62 -20.31 16.94
C THR A 350 11.96 -20.93 18.18
N ALA A 351 11.75 -20.18 19.25
CA ALA A 351 11.15 -20.68 20.50
C ALA A 351 9.61 -20.55 20.56
N GLN A 352 8.91 -20.43 19.43
CA GLN A 352 7.47 -20.56 19.44
C GLN A 352 7.08 -22.05 19.47
N PRO A 353 6.06 -22.47 20.25
CA PRO A 353 5.68 -23.87 20.44
C PRO A 353 5.03 -24.53 19.19
N GLY A 354 5.35 -24.07 17.98
CA GLY A 354 4.74 -24.50 16.73
C GLY A 354 5.76 -25.08 15.74
N CYS A 355 5.25 -25.79 14.74
CA CYS A 355 6.07 -26.32 13.66
C CYS A 355 6.67 -25.18 12.84
N SER A 356 7.99 -24.97 12.97
CA SER A 356 8.74 -23.95 12.24
C SER A 356 8.69 -24.13 10.71
N TRP A 357 8.50 -25.36 10.23
CA TRP A 357 8.43 -25.69 8.80
C TRP A 357 7.18 -25.16 8.09
N HIS A 358 6.04 -25.18 8.79
CA HIS A 358 4.74 -24.72 8.28
C HIS A 358 4.32 -23.37 8.87
N GLY A 359 5.15 -22.81 9.77
CA GLY A 359 4.88 -21.60 10.52
C GLY A 359 3.66 -21.69 11.44
N HIS A 360 3.12 -20.53 11.81
CA HIS A 360 2.00 -20.37 12.75
C HIS A 360 0.67 -21.01 12.30
N THR A 361 0.57 -21.46 11.05
CA THR A 361 -0.65 -22.10 10.52
C THR A 361 -0.75 -23.59 10.85
N CYS A 362 0.32 -24.19 11.38
CA CYS A 362 0.34 -25.61 11.71
C CYS A 362 -0.23 -25.86 13.11
N ALA A 363 -1.42 -26.45 13.16
CA ALA A 363 -2.07 -26.87 14.40
C ALA A 363 -1.55 -28.21 14.98
N ARG A 364 -0.65 -28.91 14.27
CA ARG A 364 -0.11 -30.21 14.72
C ARG A 364 1.01 -30.00 15.74
N PRO A 365 1.10 -30.85 16.79
CA PRO A 365 2.17 -30.77 17.77
C PRO A 365 3.53 -31.02 17.11
N VAL A 366 4.57 -30.40 17.66
CA VAL A 366 5.96 -30.68 17.31
C VAL A 366 6.32 -32.06 17.87
N VAL A 367 6.89 -32.92 17.02
CA VAL A 367 7.25 -34.30 17.39
C VAL A 367 8.76 -34.53 17.40
N ALA A 368 9.53 -33.72 16.65
CA ALA A 368 10.97 -33.85 16.53
C ALA A 368 11.64 -32.49 16.32
N GLY A 369 12.90 -32.41 16.70
CA GLY A 369 13.84 -31.42 16.20
C GLY A 369 14.64 -32.04 15.05
N VAL A 370 14.76 -31.33 13.93
CA VAL A 370 15.54 -31.79 12.78
C VAL A 370 16.59 -30.76 12.40
N LEU A 371 17.82 -31.20 12.20
CA LEU A 371 18.87 -30.40 11.59
C LEU A 371 18.78 -30.61 10.08
N VAL A 372 18.50 -29.53 9.35
CA VAL A 372 18.47 -29.57 7.89
C VAL A 372 19.62 -28.75 7.33
N ARG A 373 20.22 -29.23 6.25
CA ARG A 373 21.24 -28.49 5.50
C ARG A 373 20.63 -27.92 4.25
N ASP A 374 20.71 -26.60 4.09
CA ASP A 374 20.32 -25.90 2.87
C ASP A 374 21.45 -24.95 2.39
N LYS A 375 21.14 -24.04 1.47
CA LYS A 375 22.14 -23.07 0.94
C LYS A 375 22.60 -22.05 1.98
N GLY A 376 21.85 -21.83 3.05
CA GLY A 376 22.15 -20.94 4.16
C GLY A 376 22.96 -21.61 5.28
N GLY A 377 23.24 -22.91 5.19
CA GLY A 377 23.97 -23.68 6.18
C GLY A 377 23.09 -24.74 6.85
N GLU A 378 23.46 -25.13 8.06
CA GLU A 378 22.72 -26.08 8.87
C GLU A 378 21.86 -25.35 9.90
N THR A 379 20.56 -25.63 9.93
CA THR A 379 19.63 -24.99 10.86
C THR A 379 18.70 -26.01 11.50
N TRP A 380 18.50 -25.86 12.81
CA TRP A 380 17.54 -26.68 13.57
C TRP A 380 16.11 -26.18 13.32
N HIS A 381 15.20 -27.13 13.03
CA HIS A 381 13.77 -26.88 12.87
C HIS A 381 12.94 -27.77 13.83
N ALA A 382 12.01 -27.14 14.53
CA ALA A 382 10.95 -27.85 15.26
C ALA A 382 9.89 -28.29 14.24
N VAL A 383 9.66 -29.59 14.06
CA VAL A 383 8.79 -30.13 13.02
C VAL A 383 7.66 -30.98 13.57
N CYS A 384 6.49 -30.90 12.93
CA CYS A 384 5.39 -31.82 13.17
C CYS A 384 5.57 -33.09 12.32
N ASP A 385 4.82 -34.14 12.65
CA ASP A 385 4.90 -35.45 12.00
C ASP A 385 4.76 -35.40 10.46
N ARG A 386 3.93 -34.48 9.94
CA ARG A 386 3.77 -34.28 8.49
C ARG A 386 5.05 -33.75 7.83
N ALA A 387 5.69 -32.76 8.46
CA ALA A 387 6.93 -32.18 7.95
C ALA A 387 8.07 -33.18 8.05
N LEU A 388 8.14 -33.93 9.15
CA LEU A 388 9.13 -34.97 9.35
C LEU A 388 9.04 -36.08 8.28
N THR A 389 7.82 -36.56 7.99
CA THR A 389 7.59 -37.55 6.93
C THR A 389 8.03 -37.01 5.57
N ALA A 390 7.73 -35.74 5.26
CA ALA A 390 8.17 -35.12 4.01
C ALA A 390 9.70 -35.03 3.90
N LEU A 391 10.39 -34.68 5.00
CA LEU A 391 11.85 -34.59 5.04
C LEU A 391 12.56 -35.94 4.89
N ARG A 392 11.98 -37.02 5.42
CA ARG A 392 12.52 -38.38 5.25
C ARG A 392 12.38 -38.93 3.82
N HIS A 393 11.53 -38.32 3.01
CA HIS A 393 11.28 -38.71 1.61
C HIS A 393 11.81 -37.70 0.59
N ALA A 394 12.41 -36.58 1.05
CA ALA A 394 13.03 -35.57 0.22
C ALA A 394 14.45 -35.99 -0.16
#